data_AF-B9TQX0-F1
#
_entry.id   AF-B9TQX0-F1
#
_cell.length_a   1.000
_cell.length_b   1.000
_cell.length_c   1.000
_cell.angle_alpha   90.00
_cell.angle_beta   90.00
_cell.angle_gamma   90.00
#
_symmetry.space_group_name_H-M   'P 1'
#
loop_
_entity.id
_entity.type
_entity.pdbx_description
1 polymer ?
#
loop_
_entity_poly.entity_id
_entity_poly.type
_entity_poly.pdbx_seq_one_letter_code
_entity_poly.pdbx_strand_id
1 'polypeptide(L)' 'MGLRLAEGVDPARIAARSGLAWEQAIDPAMLAACLEEGYLAWTPAGRLRATEEGLLRLDALLPALLR' A
#
# COMPACT_ATOMS: atom_id res chain seq x y z
N MET A 1 -2.31 -10.83 5.83
CA MET A 1 -2.44 -9.39 5.54
C MET A 1 -1.32 -8.92 4.63
N GLY A 2 -1.64 -8.10 3.64
CA GLY A 2 -0.69 -7.58 2.69
C GLY A 2 -1.43 -6.97 1.51
N LEU A 3 -0.74 -6.17 0.70
CA LEU A 3 -1.32 -5.50 -0.46
C LEU A 3 -1.94 -6.49 -1.47
N ARG A 4 -1.46 -7.74 -1.48
CA ARG A 4 -1.97 -8.82 -2.34
C ARG A 4 -3.30 -9.44 -1.90
N LEU A 5 -3.70 -9.25 -0.65
CA LEU A 5 -4.91 -9.87 -0.10
C LEU A 5 -6.11 -8.97 -0.30
N ALA A 6 -7.28 -9.56 -0.51
CA ALA A 6 -8.53 -8.82 -0.68
C ALA A 6 -8.85 -7.90 0.51
N GLU A 7 -8.43 -8.32 1.72
CA GLU A 7 -8.56 -7.58 2.97
C GLU A 7 -7.72 -6.28 2.99
N GLY A 8 -6.64 -6.22 2.23
CA GLY A 8 -5.68 -5.12 2.23
C GLY A 8 -4.76 -5.05 3.46
N VAL A 9 -3.98 -3.99 3.50
CA VAL A 9 -3.08 -3.63 4.59
C VAL A 9 -3.66 -2.48 5.40
N ASP A 10 -3.54 -2.61 6.72
CA ASP A 10 -4.00 -1.62 7.68
C ASP A 10 -2.81 -0.77 8.13
N PRO A 11 -2.82 0.56 7.90
CA PRO A 11 -1.73 1.45 8.28
C PRO A 11 -1.35 1.36 9.77
N ALA A 12 -2.33 1.25 10.66
CA ALA A 12 -2.10 1.17 12.10
C ALA A 12 -1.36 -0.12 12.47
N ARG A 13 -1.66 -1.22 11.77
CA ARG A 13 -0.99 -2.50 11.99
C ARG A 13 0.40 -2.57 11.37
N ILE A 14 0.64 -1.87 10.26
CA ILE A 14 2.00 -1.68 9.72
C ILE A 14 2.86 -0.98 10.76
N ALA A 15 2.34 0.09 11.37
CA ALA A 15 3.07 0.81 12.40
C ALA A 15 3.34 -0.05 13.64
N ALA A 16 2.33 -0.77 14.13
CA ALA A 16 2.50 -1.66 15.28
C ALA A 16 3.50 -2.81 15.06
N ARG A 17 3.68 -3.28 13.83
CA ARG A 17 4.58 -4.40 13.51
C ARG A 17 6.00 -3.97 13.14
N SER A 18 6.14 -2.86 12.42
CA SER A 18 7.44 -2.36 11.95
C SER A 18 8.11 -1.43 12.96
N GLY A 19 7.33 -0.83 13.87
CA GLY A 19 7.81 0.25 14.74
C GLY A 19 7.98 1.58 14.02
N LEU A 20 7.66 1.67 12.72
CA LEU A 20 7.74 2.87 11.91
C LEU A 20 6.34 3.45 11.71
N ALA A 21 6.20 4.78 11.76
CA ALA A 21 4.96 5.41 11.34
C ALA A 21 4.66 5.10 9.87
N TRP A 22 3.39 5.12 9.48
CA TRP A 22 2.99 4.83 8.10
C TRP A 22 3.70 5.73 7.08
N GLU A 23 3.81 7.03 7.41
CA GLU A 23 4.47 8.05 6.60
C GLU A 23 6.00 7.90 6.54
N GLN A 24 6.58 7.12 7.46
CA GLN A 24 7.99 6.75 7.44
C GLN A 24 8.23 5.49 6.61
N ALA A 25 7.27 4.57 6.60
CA ALA A 25 7.36 3.30 5.87
C ALA A 25 6.99 3.42 4.39
N ILE A 26 6.12 4.37 4.05
CA ILE A 26 5.57 4.54 2.70
C ILE A 26 5.94 5.93 2.17
N ASP A 27 6.40 6.00 0.93
CA ASP A 27 6.55 7.27 0.24
C ASP A 27 5.17 7.83 -0.17
N PRO A 28 4.75 9.00 0.37
CA PRO A 28 3.43 9.56 0.10
C PRO A 28 3.26 10.01 -1.35
N ALA A 29 4.33 10.41 -2.05
CA ALA A 29 4.26 10.79 -3.45
C ALA A 29 4.06 9.56 -4.34
N MET A 30 4.78 8.46 -4.05
CA MET A 30 4.58 7.21 -4.76
C MET A 30 3.20 6.60 -4.49
N LEU A 31 2.73 6.69 -3.24
CA LEU A 31 1.39 6.24 -2.88
C LEU A 31 0.32 7.02 -3.66
N ALA A 32 0.43 8.35 -3.75
CA ALA A 32 -0.50 9.17 -4.53
C ALA A 32 -0.52 8.75 -6.00
N ALA A 33 0.65 8.62 -6.63
CA ALA A 33 0.76 8.16 -8.02
C ALA A 33 0.12 6.77 -8.22
N CYS A 34 0.36 5.83 -7.30
CA CYS A 34 -0.25 4.50 -7.36
C CYS A 34 -1.79 4.52 -7.22
N LEU A 35 -2.33 5.47 -6.45
CA LEU A 35 -3.78 5.65 -6.31
C LEU A 35 -4.38 6.27 -7.57
N GLU A 36 -3.72 7.29 -8.14
CA GLU A 36 -4.15 7.98 -9.37
C GLU A 36 -4.15 7.05 -10.58
N GLU A 37 -3.10 6.23 -10.72
CA GLU A 37 -2.97 5.23 -11.78
C GLU A 37 -3.86 3.99 -11.54
N GLY A 38 -4.56 3.93 -10.41
CA GLY A 38 -5.46 2.83 -10.07
C GLY A 38 -4.74 1.51 -9.77
N TYR A 39 -3.45 1.54 -9.40
CA TYR A 39 -2.71 0.36 -8.94
C TYR A 39 -3.01 0.00 -7.49
N LEU A 40 -3.25 1.01 -6.66
CA LEU A 40 -3.67 0.84 -5.28
C LEU A 40 -5.04 1.47 -5.08
N ALA A 41 -5.77 0.98 -4.08
CA ALA A 41 -7.05 1.55 -3.71
C ALA A 41 -7.27 1.44 -2.21
N TRP A 42 -7.86 2.49 -1.63
CA TRP A 42 -8.40 2.45 -0.28
C TRP A 42 -9.73 1.72 -0.28
N THR A 43 -9.87 0.77 0.63
CA THR A 43 -11.14 0.12 0.93
C THR A 43 -11.98 1.02 1.84
N PRO A 44 -13.32 0.84 1.86
CA PRO A 44 -14.19 1.58 2.78
C PRO A 44 -13.84 1.39 4.27
N ALA A 45 -13.11 0.32 4.60
CA ALA A 45 -12.62 0.02 5.95
C ALA A 45 -11.29 0.72 6.30
N GLY A 46 -10.80 1.65 5.46
CA GLY A 46 -9.55 2.37 5.70
C GLY A 46 -8.29 1.53 5.48
N ARG A 47 -8.38 0.45 4.68
CA ARG A 47 -7.26 -0.43 4.35
C ARG A 47 -6.80 -0.22 2.93
N LEU A 48 -5.51 -0.28 2.68
CA LEU A 48 -4.93 -0.13 1.34
C LEU A 48 -4.77 -1.50 0.68
N ARG A 49 -5.21 -1.67 -0.56
CA ARG A 49 -5.03 -2.93 -1.31
C ARG A 49 -4.53 -2.65 -2.72
N ALA A 50 -3.86 -3.61 -3.33
CA ALA A 50 -3.59 -3.59 -4.76
C ALA A 50 -4.85 -3.95 -5.55
N THR A 51 -5.05 -3.27 -6.68
CA THR A 51 -6.06 -3.65 -7.68
C THR A 51 -5.54 -4.79 -8.54
N GLU A 52 -6.37 -5.34 -9.42
CA GLU A 52 -5.92 -6.38 -10.37
C GLU A 52 -4.73 -5.90 -11.22
N GLU A 53 -4.79 -4.67 -11.72
CA GLU A 53 -3.70 -4.03 -12.46
C GLU A 53 -2.45 -3.77 -11.59
N GLY A 54 -2.65 -3.40 -10.32
CA GLY A 54 -1.56 -3.20 -9.38
C GLY A 54 -0.86 -4.49 -8.99
N LEU A 55 -1.59 -5.60 -8.88
CA LEU A 55 -1.03 -6.92 -8.54
C LEU A 55 0.02 -7.38 -9.56
N LEU A 56 -0.24 -7.15 -10.85
CA LEU A 56 0.68 -7.50 -11.95
C LEU A 56 2.01 -6.76 -11.85
N ARG A 57 2.02 -5.56 -11.27
CA ARG A 57 3.19 -4.68 -11.15
C ARG A 57 3.73 -4.60 -9.72
N LEU A 58 3.11 -5.30 -8.77
CA LEU A 58 3.34 -5.06 -7.34
C LEU A 58 4.79 -5.31 -6.93
N ASP A 59 5.46 -6.30 -7.51
CA ASP A 59 6.88 -6.58 -7.22
C ASP A 59 7.80 -5.44 -7.67
N ALA A 60 7.43 -4.70 -8.72
CA ALA A 60 8.17 -3.53 -9.18
C ALA A 60 7.79 -2.26 -8.41
N LEU A 61 6.54 -2.15 -7.95
CA LEU A 61 6.05 -1.01 -7.16
C LEU A 61 6.55 -1.05 -5.71
N LEU A 62 6.69 -2.22 -5.11
CA LEU A 62 7.06 -2.37 -3.69
C LEU A 62 8.37 -1.66 -3.32
N PRO A 63 9.49 -1.81 -4.07
CA PRO A 63 10.72 -1.09 -3.77
C PRO A 63 10.63 0.43 -3.95
N ALA A 64 9.71 0.89 -4.80
CA ALA A 64 9.50 2.31 -5.04
C ALA A 64 8.54 2.95 -4.02
N LEU A 65 7.61 2.14 -3.49
CA LEU A 65 6.59 2.55 -2.53
C LEU A 65 7.13 2.59 -1.10
N LEU A 66 8.03 1.67 -0.76
CA LEU A 66 8.64 1.58 0.57
C LEU A 66 9.85 2.52 0.69
N ARG A 67 10.06 3.05 1.89
CA ARG A 67 11.24 3.85 2.28
C ARG A 67 12.21 3.07 3.16
#